data_AF-A0A9D8QYR9-F1
#
_entry.id   AF-A0A9D8QYR9-F1
#
_cell.length_a   1.000
_cell.length_b   1.000
_cell.length_c   1.000
_cell.angle_alpha   90.00
_cell.angle_beta   90.00
_cell.angle_gamma   90.00
#
_symmetry.space_group_name_H-M   'P 1'
#
loop_
_entity.id
_entity.type
_entity.pdbx_description
1 polymer ?
#
loop_
_entity_poly.entity_id
_entity_poly.type
_entity_poly.pdbx_seq_one_letter_code
_entity_poly.pdbx_strand_id
1 'polypeptide(L)'
;MKVTRYDLNKGAGLTFAVMTDLHDAPTERIFEKLSALSCDAILIAGDFVHKKSLKNSPNALKLLRACPKIAPTFISFGNHERNLVADDERLIRETGVTVLDDSHVLFKGIYIGGFTSFYMEDSAVKLGDESAGKTKYRLFKRMKMPSKSCGLTEYEERTFKWLGDFEKLDGVKILMCHHPEYYPAYLKGKNFGVIVSGHAHGGQ
;
A
#
# COMPACT_ATOMS: atom_id res chain seq x y z
N MET A 1 -0.32 -21.16 4.83
CA MET A 1 -1.20 -19.98 4.62
C MET A 1 -2.64 -20.37 4.91
N LYS A 2 -3.23 -19.80 5.96
CA LYS A 2 -4.66 -19.94 6.30
C LYS A 2 -5.43 -18.84 5.57
N VAL A 3 -6.61 -19.14 5.04
CA VAL A 3 -7.54 -18.12 4.55
C VAL A 3 -8.51 -17.83 5.68
N THR A 4 -8.62 -16.57 6.08
CA THR A 4 -9.61 -16.11 7.06
C THR A 4 -10.67 -15.32 6.31
N ARG A 5 -11.94 -15.66 6.50
CA ARG A 5 -13.07 -14.98 5.88
C ARG A 5 -13.73 -14.06 6.91
N TYR A 6 -14.04 -12.85 6.47
CA TYR A 6 -14.79 -11.86 7.23
C TYR A 6 -15.99 -11.43 6.40
N ASP A 7 -17.20 -11.61 6.93
CA ASP A 7 -18.43 -11.17 6.29
C ASP A 7 -18.83 -9.80 6.86
N LEU A 8 -18.58 -8.76 6.08
CA LEU A 8 -18.88 -7.39 6.44
C LEU A 8 -20.20 -6.99 5.75
N ASN A 9 -21.31 -7.11 6.47
CA ASN A 9 -22.67 -6.85 5.96
C ASN A 9 -22.90 -5.37 5.61
N LYS A 10 -22.47 -4.98 4.40
CA LYS A 10 -22.74 -3.66 3.79
C LYS A 10 -23.52 -3.76 2.47
N GLY A 11 -24.06 -4.93 2.13
CA GLY A 11 -25.01 -5.10 1.03
C GLY A 11 -24.44 -5.02 -0.40
N ALA A 12 -23.13 -4.84 -0.56
CA ALA A 12 -22.52 -4.68 -1.89
C ALA A 12 -22.32 -6.00 -2.66
N GLY A 13 -22.33 -7.15 -1.97
CA GLY A 13 -22.12 -8.46 -2.61
C GLY A 13 -20.74 -8.66 -3.22
N LEU A 14 -19.74 -7.85 -2.83
CA LEU A 14 -18.37 -7.90 -3.36
C LEU A 14 -17.44 -8.67 -2.43
N THR A 15 -16.56 -9.47 -3.02
CA THR A 15 -15.52 -10.24 -2.32
C THR A 15 -14.14 -9.67 -2.63
N PHE A 16 -13.42 -9.21 -1.60
CA PHE A 16 -12.05 -8.72 -1.73
C PHE A 16 -11.06 -9.71 -1.11
N ALA A 17 -10.01 -10.08 -1.84
CA ALA A 17 -8.87 -10.79 -1.27
C ALA A 17 -7.86 -9.77 -0.77
N VAL A 18 -7.46 -9.86 0.51
CA VAL A 18 -6.50 -8.91 1.12
C VAL A 18 -5.19 -9.63 1.42
N MET A 19 -4.07 -9.02 1.06
CA MET A 19 -2.72 -9.50 1.32
C MET A 19 -1.85 -8.37 1.83
N THR A 20 -0.88 -8.69 2.68
CA THR A 20 0.06 -7.74 3.29
C THR A 20 1.26 -8.49 3.86
N ASP A 21 2.36 -7.79 4.13
CA ASP A 21 3.55 -8.31 4.85
C ASP A 21 4.16 -9.56 4.19
N LEU A 22 4.14 -9.60 2.85
CA LEU A 22 4.68 -10.72 2.09
C LEU A 22 6.21 -10.69 2.06
N HIS A 23 6.84 -9.51 2.10
CA HIS A 23 8.28 -9.35 2.19
C HIS A 23 9.09 -10.19 1.19
N ASP A 24 8.65 -10.26 -0.07
CA ASP A 24 9.26 -11.09 -1.11
C ASP A 24 9.30 -12.61 -0.77
N ALA A 25 8.40 -13.08 0.11
CA ALA A 25 8.23 -14.51 0.38
C ALA A 25 7.64 -15.25 -0.84
N PRO A 26 7.86 -16.57 -0.95
CA PRO A 26 7.32 -17.38 -2.05
C PRO A 26 5.78 -17.28 -2.20
N THR A 27 5.31 -17.20 -3.44
CA THR A 27 3.92 -16.80 -3.78
C THR A 27 3.08 -17.90 -4.42
N GLU A 28 3.63 -19.09 -4.64
CA GLU A 28 2.96 -20.19 -5.35
C GLU A 28 1.64 -20.57 -4.70
N ARG A 29 1.66 -20.77 -3.38
CA ARG A 29 0.47 -21.12 -2.57
C ARG A 29 -0.58 -20.00 -2.53
N ILE A 30 -0.18 -18.75 -2.82
CA ILE A 30 -1.09 -17.61 -2.85
C ILE A 30 -1.94 -17.69 -4.12
N PHE A 31 -1.33 -17.96 -5.28
CA PHE A 31 -2.05 -17.99 -6.55
C PHE A 31 -3.09 -19.11 -6.62
N GLU A 32 -2.77 -20.29 -6.07
CA GLU A 32 -3.72 -21.40 -5.96
C GLU A 32 -4.96 -20.98 -5.16
N LYS A 33 -4.76 -20.29 -4.02
CA LYS A 33 -5.85 -19.83 -3.16
C LYS A 33 -6.64 -18.70 -3.80
N LEU A 34 -5.97 -17.71 -4.39
CA LEU A 34 -6.64 -16.58 -5.05
C LEU A 34 -7.54 -17.06 -6.21
N SER A 35 -7.03 -17.97 -7.04
CA SER A 35 -7.78 -18.52 -8.17
C SER A 35 -9.04 -19.28 -7.71
N ALA A 36 -8.98 -19.96 -6.56
CA ALA A 36 -10.11 -20.68 -5.99
C ALA A 36 -11.16 -19.78 -5.30
N LEU A 37 -10.80 -18.55 -4.92
CA LEU A 37 -11.67 -17.67 -4.11
C LEU A 37 -12.65 -16.84 -4.93
N SER A 38 -12.49 -16.74 -6.25
CA SER A 38 -13.34 -15.91 -7.14
C SER A 38 -13.61 -14.50 -6.59
N CYS A 39 -12.55 -13.79 -6.19
CA CYS A 39 -12.67 -12.44 -5.64
C CYS A 39 -12.91 -11.40 -6.75
N ASP A 40 -13.69 -10.36 -6.44
CA ASP A 40 -13.93 -9.22 -7.32
C ASP A 40 -12.70 -8.34 -7.51
N ALA A 41 -11.86 -8.24 -6.47
CA ALA A 41 -10.60 -7.52 -6.51
C ALA A 41 -9.62 -8.03 -5.44
N ILE A 42 -8.35 -7.74 -5.69
CA ILE A 42 -7.23 -8.05 -4.79
C ILE A 42 -6.69 -6.73 -4.23
N LEU A 43 -6.52 -6.67 -2.91
CA LEU A 43 -5.96 -5.54 -2.18
C LEU A 43 -4.61 -5.96 -1.58
N ILE A 44 -3.54 -5.25 -1.94
CA ILE A 44 -2.21 -5.44 -1.33
C ILE A 44 -1.91 -4.24 -0.44
N ALA A 45 -2.06 -4.41 0.87
CA ALA A 45 -1.97 -3.35 1.88
C ALA A 45 -0.53 -3.16 2.41
N GLY A 46 0.44 -3.11 1.49
CA GLY A 46 1.84 -2.83 1.79
C GLY A 46 2.72 -4.04 2.10
N ASP A 47 4.02 -3.76 2.23
CA ASP A 47 5.11 -4.66 2.57
C ASP A 47 5.18 -5.92 1.70
N PHE A 48 5.03 -5.74 0.38
CA PHE A 48 5.23 -6.82 -0.59
C PHE A 48 6.71 -7.01 -0.95
N VAL A 49 7.57 -6.00 -0.75
CA VAL A 49 9.04 -6.14 -0.82
C VAL A 49 9.68 -6.18 0.58
N HIS A 50 10.98 -6.47 0.65
CA HIS A 50 11.75 -6.44 1.90
C HIS A 50 12.87 -5.39 1.87
N LYS A 51 12.52 -4.09 1.80
CA LYS A 51 13.50 -2.97 1.76
C LYS A 51 14.52 -3.10 0.61
N LYS A 52 14.12 -3.73 -0.49
CA LYS A 52 14.92 -3.89 -1.70
C LYS A 52 14.20 -3.22 -2.87
N SER A 53 14.92 -2.94 -3.95
CA SER A 53 14.29 -2.60 -5.22
C SER A 53 13.41 -3.74 -5.71
N LEU A 54 12.44 -3.43 -6.57
CA LEU A 54 11.57 -4.45 -7.14
C LEU A 54 12.36 -5.44 -8.01
N LYS A 55 13.38 -4.95 -8.73
CA LYS A 55 14.29 -5.80 -9.52
C LYS A 55 14.99 -6.88 -8.69
N ASN A 56 15.24 -6.60 -7.40
CA ASN A 56 15.86 -7.52 -6.45
C ASN A 56 14.86 -8.27 -5.56
N SER A 57 13.57 -8.21 -5.91
CA SER A 57 12.46 -8.85 -5.20
C SER A 57 11.65 -9.71 -6.19
N PRO A 58 12.20 -10.86 -6.64
CA PRO A 58 11.61 -11.66 -7.72
C PRO A 58 10.23 -12.23 -7.39
N ASN A 59 9.96 -12.57 -6.13
CA ASN A 59 8.65 -13.09 -5.72
C ASN A 59 7.61 -11.96 -5.68
N ALA A 60 8.00 -10.77 -5.24
CA ALA A 60 7.18 -9.57 -5.30
C ALA A 60 6.81 -9.22 -6.76
N LEU A 61 7.79 -9.21 -7.67
CA LEU A 61 7.53 -8.95 -9.08
C LEU A 61 6.65 -10.03 -9.72
N LYS A 62 6.84 -11.30 -9.34
CA LYS A 62 5.99 -12.42 -9.77
C LYS A 62 4.55 -12.24 -9.29
N LEU A 63 4.36 -11.84 -8.02
CA LEU A 63 3.05 -11.51 -7.44
C LEU A 63 2.35 -10.42 -8.24
N LEU A 64 3.01 -9.28 -8.43
CA LEU A 64 2.42 -8.11 -9.08
C LEU A 64 2.04 -8.39 -10.54
N ARG A 65 2.76 -9.29 -11.24
CA ARG A 65 2.41 -9.72 -12.61
C ARG A 65 1.29 -10.76 -12.66
N ALA A 66 1.10 -11.54 -11.60
CA ALA A 66 0.13 -12.63 -11.58
C ALA A 66 -1.24 -12.17 -11.07
N CYS A 67 -1.29 -11.32 -10.04
CA CYS A 67 -2.56 -10.87 -9.43
C CYS A 67 -3.52 -10.19 -10.43
N PRO A 68 -3.08 -9.26 -11.30
CA PRO A 68 -3.95 -8.64 -12.32
C PRO A 68 -4.56 -9.63 -13.32
N LYS A 69 -3.94 -10.80 -13.51
CA LYS A 69 -4.48 -11.87 -14.36
C LYS A 69 -5.61 -12.65 -13.69
N ILE A 70 -5.72 -12.56 -12.36
CA ILE A 70 -6.75 -13.21 -11.56
C ILE A 70 -7.92 -12.24 -11.34
N ALA A 71 -7.64 -11.02 -10.88
CA ALA A 71 -8.65 -9.99 -10.63
C ALA A 71 -8.02 -8.58 -10.63
N PRO A 72 -8.82 -7.50 -10.83
CA PRO A 72 -8.36 -6.13 -10.61
C PRO A 72 -7.60 -6.01 -9.28
N THR A 73 -6.38 -5.50 -9.35
CA THR A 73 -5.46 -5.48 -8.21
C THR A 73 -5.10 -4.03 -7.85
N PHE A 74 -5.33 -3.68 -6.60
CA PHE A 74 -5.03 -2.36 -6.02
C PHE A 74 -3.96 -2.53 -4.94
N ILE A 75 -2.96 -1.66 -4.95
CA ILE A 75 -1.88 -1.72 -3.97
C ILE A 75 -1.73 -0.38 -3.24
N SER A 76 -1.40 -0.45 -1.95
CA SER A 76 -0.88 0.67 -1.16
C SER A 76 0.54 0.32 -0.69
N PHE A 77 1.34 1.33 -0.40
CA PHE A 77 2.73 1.15 0.02
C PHE A 77 2.89 1.10 1.54
N GLY A 78 3.59 0.06 2.00
CA GLY A 78 4.04 -0.13 3.37
C GLY A 78 5.46 0.40 3.60
N ASN A 79 5.97 0.29 4.82
CA ASN A 79 7.26 0.88 5.18
C ASN A 79 8.49 0.15 4.60
N HIS A 80 8.33 -1.05 4.03
CA HIS A 80 9.37 -1.75 3.29
C HIS A 80 9.49 -1.29 1.84
N GLU A 81 8.42 -0.73 1.26
CA GLU A 81 8.46 -0.11 -0.08
C GLU A 81 9.21 1.22 -0.11
N ARG A 82 9.67 1.72 1.05
CA ARG A 82 10.45 2.94 1.11
C ARG A 82 11.65 2.90 0.17
N ASN A 83 12.31 1.77 -0.09
CA ASN A 83 13.50 1.78 -0.96
C ASN A 83 13.19 1.75 -2.47
N LEU A 84 11.91 1.77 -2.87
CA LEU A 84 11.51 1.79 -4.28
C LEU A 84 11.83 3.14 -4.91
N VAL A 85 12.40 3.12 -6.11
CA VAL A 85 12.66 4.34 -6.90
C VAL A 85 11.64 4.50 -8.04
N ALA A 86 11.71 5.63 -8.77
CA ALA A 86 10.80 5.92 -9.88
C ALA A 86 10.76 4.80 -10.93
N ASP A 87 11.90 4.18 -11.23
CA ASP A 87 11.98 3.02 -12.15
C ASP A 87 11.25 1.79 -11.59
N ASP A 88 11.29 1.56 -10.27
CA ASP A 88 10.53 0.49 -9.64
C ASP A 88 9.03 0.78 -9.71
N GLU A 89 8.61 2.02 -9.43
CA GLU A 89 7.20 2.40 -9.52
C GLU A 89 6.67 2.27 -10.96
N ARG A 90 7.46 2.68 -11.95
CA ARG A 90 7.14 2.46 -13.37
C ARG A 90 6.95 0.97 -13.66
N LEU A 91 7.89 0.14 -13.22
CA LEU A 91 7.84 -1.31 -13.37
C LEU A 91 6.61 -1.92 -12.67
N ILE A 92 6.24 -1.42 -11.49
CA ILE A 92 5.02 -1.82 -10.79
C ILE A 92 3.80 -1.52 -11.65
N ARG A 93 3.65 -0.30 -12.15
CA ARG A 93 2.51 0.10 -12.98
C ARG A 93 2.41 -0.73 -14.27
N GLU A 94 3.55 -1.07 -14.88
CA GLU A 94 3.61 -1.96 -16.05
C GLU A 94 3.12 -3.39 -15.79
N THR A 95 3.04 -3.83 -14.53
CA THR A 95 2.48 -5.15 -14.20
C THR A 95 0.96 -5.23 -14.37
N GLY A 96 0.28 -4.08 -14.47
CA GLY A 96 -1.18 -3.99 -14.57
C GLY A 96 -1.90 -3.77 -13.23
N VAL A 97 -1.16 -3.59 -12.12
CA VAL A 97 -1.75 -3.18 -10.83
C VAL A 97 -2.06 -1.68 -10.83
N THR A 98 -3.08 -1.30 -10.05
CA THR A 98 -3.36 0.12 -9.74
C THR A 98 -2.64 0.51 -8.45
N VAL A 99 -1.66 1.39 -8.55
CA VAL A 99 -0.96 1.96 -7.39
C VAL A 99 -1.79 3.09 -6.78
N LEU A 100 -2.14 2.96 -5.51
CA LEU A 100 -2.85 3.95 -4.71
C LEU A 100 -1.88 4.50 -3.64
N ASP A 101 -1.13 5.52 -4.03
CA ASP A 101 -0.25 6.30 -3.15
C ASP A 101 -0.97 7.60 -2.78
N ASP A 102 -1.44 7.72 -1.54
CA ASP A 102 -2.32 8.79 -1.04
C ASP A 102 -3.38 9.20 -2.08
N SER A 103 -4.02 8.20 -2.67
CA SER A 103 -4.97 8.30 -3.77
C SER A 103 -6.03 7.21 -3.69
N HIS A 104 -7.11 7.37 -4.46
CA HIS A 104 -8.23 6.45 -4.45
C HIS A 104 -8.81 6.20 -5.84
N VAL A 105 -9.63 5.16 -5.95
CA VAL A 105 -10.40 4.81 -7.14
C VAL A 105 -11.82 4.41 -6.75
N LEU A 106 -12.78 4.69 -7.61
CA LEU A 106 -14.15 4.17 -7.50
C LEU A 106 -14.23 2.84 -8.24
N PHE A 107 -14.44 1.74 -7.51
CA PHE A 107 -14.55 0.40 -8.06
C PHE A 107 -15.91 -0.22 -7.69
N LYS A 108 -16.75 -0.46 -8.70
CA LYS A 108 -18.09 -1.05 -8.52
C LYS A 108 -18.92 -0.37 -7.41
N GLY A 109 -18.87 0.96 -7.33
CA GLY A 109 -19.60 1.75 -6.33
C GLY A 109 -18.96 1.83 -4.94
N ILE A 110 -17.78 1.24 -4.73
CA ILE A 110 -16.98 1.36 -3.51
C ILE A 110 -15.72 2.16 -3.80
N TYR A 111 -15.41 3.12 -2.94
CA TYR A 111 -14.13 3.80 -2.98
C TYR A 111 -13.05 2.94 -2.33
N ILE A 112 -11.93 2.74 -3.02
CA ILE A 112 -10.74 2.05 -2.51
C ILE A 112 -9.62 3.09 -2.43
N GLY A 113 -9.13 3.37 -1.22
CA GLY A 113 -8.05 4.31 -0.98
C GLY A 113 -6.79 3.62 -0.46
N GLY A 114 -5.62 4.12 -0.85
CA GLY A 114 -4.33 3.71 -0.29
C GLY A 114 -3.70 4.84 0.52
N PHE A 115 -3.40 4.56 1.78
CA PHE A 115 -2.71 5.47 2.70
C PHE A 115 -1.26 5.02 2.87
N THR A 116 -0.33 5.81 2.35
CA THR A 116 1.08 5.44 2.25
C THR A 116 1.80 5.58 3.59
N SER A 117 2.75 4.67 3.84
CA SER A 117 3.43 4.51 5.14
C SER A 117 4.82 5.16 5.25
N PHE A 118 5.27 5.89 4.23
CA PHE A 118 6.53 6.63 4.24
C PHE A 118 6.40 7.92 3.44
N TYR A 119 7.35 8.83 3.63
CA TYR A 119 7.45 10.03 2.81
C TYR A 119 8.80 10.15 2.14
N MET A 120 8.78 10.86 1.01
CA MET A 120 9.97 11.35 0.34
C MET A 120 10.38 12.67 0.99
N GLU A 121 11.62 12.78 1.45
CA GLU A 121 12.20 14.04 1.86
C GLU A 121 13.02 14.59 0.67
N ASP A 122 12.62 15.73 0.10
CA ASP A 122 13.29 16.32 -1.08
C ASP A 122 14.77 16.66 -0.84
N SER A 123 15.20 16.73 0.42
CA SER A 123 16.52 17.22 0.82
C SER A 123 17.62 16.16 0.93
N ALA A 124 17.41 14.92 0.45
CA ALA A 124 18.44 13.89 0.50
C ALA A 124 18.91 13.40 -0.88
N VAL A 125 19.36 14.35 -1.72
CA VAL A 125 20.32 14.05 -2.79
C VAL A 125 21.72 14.08 -2.17
N LYS A 126 22.31 12.91 -1.87
CA LYS A 126 23.78 12.85 -1.73
C LYS A 126 24.37 12.90 -3.14
N LEU A 127 25.04 14.00 -3.46
CA LEU A 127 25.98 14.04 -4.58
C LEU A 127 27.17 13.14 -4.23
N GLY A 128 27.21 11.95 -4.82
CA GLY A 128 28.39 11.11 -4.87
C GLY A 128 29.28 11.51 -6.05
N ASP A 129 30.58 11.52 -5.81
CA ASP A 129 31.68 11.81 -6.75
C ASP A 129 31.43 11.22 -8.16
N GLU A 130 31.67 12.04 -9.18
CA GLU A 130 31.28 11.80 -10.58
C GLU A 130 32.02 10.64 -11.26
N SER A 131 33.02 10.06 -10.59
CA SER A 131 33.92 9.05 -11.13
C SER A 131 33.36 7.61 -11.15
N ALA A 132 32.21 7.33 -10.51
CA ALA A 132 31.63 5.98 -10.42
C ALA A 132 30.15 5.94 -10.80
N GLY A 133 29.83 6.01 -12.11
CA GLY A 133 28.56 5.51 -12.70
C GLY A 133 27.27 5.80 -11.91
N LYS A 134 26.71 7.00 -12.08
CA LYS A 134 25.59 7.55 -11.29
C LYS A 134 24.31 6.68 -11.32
N THR A 135 23.88 6.18 -10.17
CA THR A 135 22.46 5.90 -9.87
C THR A 135 22.01 6.87 -8.78
N LYS A 136 20.96 7.67 -9.04
CA LYS A 136 20.36 8.55 -8.03
C LYS A 136 19.71 7.68 -6.95
N TYR A 137 20.24 7.67 -5.73
CA TYR A 137 19.56 7.05 -4.59
C TYR A 137 18.75 8.10 -3.84
N ARG A 138 17.45 7.84 -3.69
CA ARG A 138 16.52 8.60 -2.84
C ARG A 138 16.68 8.10 -1.41
N LEU A 139 16.92 9.00 -0.44
CA LEU A 139 16.92 8.62 0.98
C LEU A 139 15.49 8.73 1.51
N PHE A 140 14.98 7.64 2.07
CA PHE A 140 13.63 7.59 2.61
C PHE A 140 13.67 7.64 4.13
N LYS A 141 13.04 8.64 4.73
CA LYS A 141 12.75 8.60 6.16
C LYS A 141 11.47 7.80 6.39
N ARG A 142 11.52 6.96 7.42
CA ARG A 142 10.30 6.40 8.03
C ARG A 142 9.44 7.58 8.45
N MET A 143 8.11 7.49 8.29
CA MET A 143 7.21 8.47 8.88
C MET A 143 7.51 8.55 10.39
N LYS A 144 8.25 9.58 10.79
CA LYS A 144 8.36 9.95 12.20
C LYS A 144 7.06 10.68 12.46
N MET A 145 6.15 10.00 13.15
CA MET A 145 4.90 10.58 13.62
C MET A 145 5.17 12.01 14.09
N PRO A 146 4.47 13.03 13.57
CA PRO A 146 4.67 14.39 14.03
C PRO A 146 4.37 14.39 15.52
N SER A 147 5.37 14.70 16.34
CA SER A 147 5.09 15.09 17.72
C SER A 147 4.30 16.39 17.61
N LYS A 148 3.29 16.59 18.47
CA LYS A 148 2.50 17.84 18.54
C LYS A 148 3.34 19.13 18.67
N SER A 149 4.66 18.99 18.85
CA SER A 149 5.66 20.05 19.01
C SER A 149 6.46 20.39 17.74
N CYS A 150 6.33 19.65 16.64
CA CYS A 150 6.98 19.96 15.36
C CYS A 150 5.91 20.14 14.28
N GLY A 151 6.01 21.21 13.48
CA GLY A 151 5.11 21.44 12.36
C GLY A 151 5.14 20.27 11.36
N LEU A 152 4.04 20.07 10.64
CA LEU A 152 3.96 19.09 9.57
C LEU A 152 4.90 19.48 8.43
N THR A 153 5.49 18.48 7.80
CA THR A 153 6.14 18.63 6.49
C THR A 153 5.09 18.85 5.40
N GLU A 154 5.46 19.46 4.27
CA GLU A 154 4.57 19.64 3.10
C GLU A 154 3.96 18.31 2.61
N TYR A 155 4.74 17.22 2.70
CA TYR A 155 4.24 15.87 2.40
C TYR A 155 3.13 15.46 3.37
N GLU A 156 3.35 15.58 4.68
CA GLU A 156 2.35 15.23 5.69
C GLU A 156 1.08 16.06 5.50
N GLU A 157 1.20 17.35 5.20
CA GLU A 157 0.06 18.20 4.88
C GLU A 157 -0.72 17.66 3.66
N ARG A 158 -0.03 17.28 2.58
CA ARG A 158 -0.66 16.70 1.39
C ARG A 158 -1.38 15.38 1.73
N THR A 159 -0.72 14.49 2.44
CA THR A 159 -1.24 13.17 2.83
C THR A 159 -2.46 13.29 3.74
N PHE A 160 -2.40 14.13 4.78
CA PHE A 160 -3.53 14.35 5.67
C PHE A 160 -4.66 15.14 5.01
N LYS A 161 -4.33 16.08 4.10
CA LYS A 161 -5.34 16.76 3.28
C LYS A 161 -6.08 15.76 2.40
N TRP A 162 -5.37 14.90 1.68
CA TRP A 162 -6.00 13.85 0.87
C TRP A 162 -6.87 12.94 1.74
N LEU A 163 -6.39 12.48 2.89
CA LEU A 163 -7.15 11.62 3.79
C LEU A 163 -8.45 12.30 4.26
N GLY A 164 -8.38 13.60 4.58
CA GLY A 164 -9.55 14.40 4.96
C GLY A 164 -10.52 14.64 3.81
N ASP A 165 -10.04 14.83 2.58
CA ASP A 165 -10.88 14.96 1.39
C ASP A 165 -11.53 13.62 1.02
N PHE A 166 -10.80 12.51 1.16
CA PHE A 166 -11.28 11.15 0.93
C PHE A 166 -12.39 10.77 1.91
N GLU A 167 -12.24 11.12 3.19
CA GLU A 167 -13.26 10.89 4.22
C GLU A 167 -14.61 11.53 3.88
N LYS A 168 -14.59 12.71 3.27
CA LYS A 168 -15.79 13.51 2.92
C LYS A 168 -16.55 12.96 1.72
N LEU A 169 -15.99 12.01 0.97
CA LEU A 169 -16.71 11.42 -0.16
C LEU A 169 -17.96 10.66 0.33
N ASP A 170 -19.06 10.83 -0.40
CA ASP A 170 -20.28 10.08 -0.15
C ASP A 170 -20.14 8.64 -0.66
N GLY A 171 -20.48 7.66 0.19
CA GLY A 171 -20.45 6.24 -0.15
C GLY A 171 -19.51 5.41 0.72
N VAL A 172 -19.44 4.12 0.40
CA VAL A 172 -18.64 3.13 1.12
C VAL A 172 -17.17 3.26 0.74
N LYS A 173 -16.29 3.23 1.75
CA LYS A 173 -14.85 3.39 1.58
C LYS A 173 -14.10 2.25 2.24
N ILE A 174 -13.17 1.67 1.49
CA ILE A 174 -12.14 0.76 2.00
C ILE A 174 -10.82 1.54 2.02
N LEU A 175 -10.15 1.57 3.16
CA LEU A 175 -8.84 2.20 3.30
C LEU A 175 -7.77 1.12 3.53
N MET A 176 -6.80 1.02 2.63
CA MET A 176 -5.57 0.26 2.86
C MET A 176 -4.58 1.13 3.63
N CYS A 177 -4.36 0.82 4.90
CA CYS A 177 -3.46 1.53 5.79
C CYS A 177 -2.52 0.51 6.42
N HIS A 178 -1.28 0.40 5.93
CA HIS A 178 -0.37 -0.66 6.35
C HIS A 178 -0.10 -0.65 7.86
N HIS A 179 0.06 0.53 8.48
CA HIS A 179 0.30 0.67 9.92
C HIS A 179 -1.00 0.75 10.75
N PRO A 180 -1.38 -0.27 11.54
CA PRO A 180 -2.53 -0.22 12.43
C PRO A 180 -2.37 0.83 13.55
N GLU A 181 -1.13 1.23 13.89
CA GLU A 181 -0.83 2.23 14.91
C GLU A 181 -1.42 3.62 14.58
N TYR A 182 -1.73 3.87 13.31
CA TYR A 182 -2.38 5.11 12.87
C TYR A 182 -3.86 5.18 13.25
N TYR A 183 -4.47 4.04 13.57
CA TYR A 183 -5.88 3.99 13.91
C TYR A 183 -6.24 4.86 15.13
N PRO A 184 -5.68 4.66 16.34
CA PRO A 184 -6.07 5.44 17.51
C PRO A 184 -5.75 6.94 17.37
N ALA A 185 -4.72 7.30 16.60
CA ALA A 185 -4.26 8.67 16.47
C ALA A 185 -5.00 9.47 15.40
N TYR A 186 -5.32 8.85 14.25
CA TYR A 186 -5.75 9.58 13.06
C TYR A 186 -7.00 9.03 12.40
N LEU A 187 -7.30 7.73 12.53
CA LEU A 187 -8.40 7.10 11.79
C LEU A 187 -9.63 6.83 12.64
N LYS A 188 -9.46 6.75 13.97
CA LYS A 188 -10.56 6.51 14.90
C LYS A 188 -11.61 7.62 14.79
N GLY A 189 -12.85 7.22 14.54
CA GLY A 189 -13.97 8.14 14.36
C GLY A 189 -14.13 8.69 12.94
N LYS A 190 -13.21 8.39 12.02
CA LYS A 190 -13.37 8.74 10.61
C LYS A 190 -14.38 7.86 9.90
N ASN A 191 -15.06 8.41 8.90
CA ASN A 191 -16.11 7.72 8.15
C ASN A 191 -15.54 6.78 7.06
N PHE A 192 -14.85 5.72 7.49
CA PHE A 192 -14.44 4.61 6.63
C PHE A 192 -15.30 3.38 6.91
N GLY A 193 -15.70 2.67 5.85
CA GLY A 193 -16.48 1.44 5.98
C GLY A 193 -15.64 0.29 6.50
N VAL A 194 -14.43 0.14 5.98
CA VAL A 194 -13.44 -0.86 6.38
C VAL A 194 -12.05 -0.26 6.29
N ILE A 195 -11.20 -0.54 7.27
CA ILE A 195 -9.76 -0.26 7.21
C ILE A 195 -9.06 -1.61 7.26
N VAL A 196 -8.18 -1.86 6.29
CA VAL A 196 -7.34 -3.06 6.25
C VAL A 196 -5.89 -2.66 6.46
N SER A 197 -5.19 -3.40 7.31
CA SER A 197 -3.82 -3.10 7.72
C SER A 197 -2.96 -4.36 7.77
N GLY A 198 -1.64 -4.12 7.76
CA GLY A 198 -0.61 -5.11 7.95
C GLY A 198 0.22 -4.82 9.19
N HIS A 199 1.54 -4.92 9.05
CA HIS A 199 2.60 -4.52 9.98
C HIS A 199 2.68 -5.30 11.30
N ALA A 200 1.55 -5.74 11.84
CA ALA A 200 1.47 -6.53 13.06
C ALA A 200 1.70 -8.04 12.83
N HIS A 201 2.19 -8.45 11.64
CA HIS A 201 2.60 -9.83 11.31
C HIS A 201 1.58 -10.94 11.73
N GLY A 202 0.27 -10.67 11.61
CA GLY A 202 -0.78 -11.64 11.97
C GLY A 202 -1.60 -11.30 13.21
N GLY A 203 -1.46 -10.08 13.75
CA GLY A 203 -2.25 -9.58 14.86
C GLY A 203 -1.53 -9.81 16.19
N GLN A 204 -1.39 -8.73 16.95
CA GLN A 204 -1.24 -8.82 18.39
C GLN A 204 -2.62 -8.99 19.02
#